data_AF-A0A2N0KM35-F1
#
_entry.id   AF-A0A2N0KM35-F1
#
_cell.length_a   1.000
_cell.length_b   1.000
_cell.length_c   1.000
_cell.angle_alpha   90.00
_cell.angle_beta   90.00
_cell.angle_gamma   90.00
#
_symmetry.space_group_name_H-M   'P 1'
#
loop_
_entity.id
_entity.type
_entity.pdbx_description
1 polymer ?
#
loop_
_entity_poly.entity_id
_entity_poly.type
_entity_poly.pdbx_seq_one_letter_code
_entity_poly.pdbx_strand_id
1 'polypeptide(L)'
;MFWLYLAVAIVAAVAALALVLTWYIRWLGRREPYGAFLRLNTRRKITFFRLLLFDKEKRVPFYIKFIPVALVIYLSVPFDIIPDFVPVLGYLDDVAIALLALVLIIKLLPQGVAQELIDQAAGVDEPRPSAE
;
A
#
# COMPACT_ATOMS: atom_id res chain seq x y z
N MET A 1 -15.78 9.58 36.10
CA MET A 1 -14.74 10.58 35.78
C MET A 1 -13.51 9.96 35.10
N PHE A 2 -12.82 8.98 35.70
CA PHE A 2 -11.64 8.31 35.10
C PHE A 2 -11.87 7.77 33.67
N TRP A 3 -12.97 7.05 33.45
CA TRP A 3 -13.34 6.52 32.13
C TRP A 3 -13.51 7.59 31.04
N LEU A 4 -13.92 8.81 31.40
CA LEU A 4 -14.09 9.90 30.45
C LEU A 4 -12.73 10.45 29.99
N TYR A 5 -11.78 10.61 30.92
CA TYR A 5 -10.41 10.99 30.57
C TYR A 5 -9.72 9.93 29.70
N LEU A 6 -9.92 8.65 30.02
CA LEU A 6 -9.40 7.55 29.21
C LEU A 6 -9.96 7.58 27.78
N ALA A 7 -11.26 7.75 27.63
CA ALA A 7 -11.91 7.84 26.31
C ALA A 7 -11.39 9.03 25.50
N VAL A 8 -11.29 10.21 26.11
CA VAL A 8 -10.77 11.43 25.45
C VAL A 8 -9.30 11.24 25.03
N ALA A 9 -8.48 10.63 25.88
CA ALA A 9 -7.08 10.36 25.57
C ALA A 9 -6.92 9.41 24.37
N ILE A 10 -7.75 8.35 24.29
CA ILE A 10 -7.76 7.42 23.15
C ILE A 10 -8.14 8.16 21.87
N VAL A 11 -9.23 8.92 21.87
CA VAL A 11 -9.69 9.67 20.69
C VAL A 11 -8.62 10.66 20.21
N ALA A 12 -7.99 11.39 21.13
CA ALA A 12 -6.91 12.31 20.80
C ALA A 12 -5.69 11.58 20.18
N ALA A 13 -5.32 10.42 20.74
CA ALA A 13 -4.24 9.60 20.20
C ALA A 13 -4.55 9.08 18.79
N VAL A 14 -5.77 8.61 18.54
CA VAL A 14 -6.21 8.16 17.21
C VAL A 14 -6.20 9.30 16.20
N ALA A 15 -6.71 10.47 16.58
CA ALA A 15 -6.70 11.65 15.73
C ALA A 15 -5.27 12.09 15.39
N ALA A 16 -4.38 12.11 16.38
CA ALA A 16 -2.95 12.41 16.16
C ALA A 16 -2.30 11.40 15.22
N LEU A 17 -2.57 10.10 15.40
CA LEU A 17 -2.04 9.05 14.52
C LEU A 17 -2.55 9.19 13.08
N ALA A 18 -3.83 9.49 12.89
CA ALA A 18 -4.40 9.75 11.57
C ALA A 18 -3.76 10.99 10.90
N LEU A 19 -3.49 12.06 11.65
CA LEU A 19 -2.76 13.23 11.14
C LEU A 19 -1.33 12.89 10.73
N VAL A 20 -0.61 12.10 11.55
CA VAL A 20 0.73 11.62 11.22
C VAL A 20 0.69 10.74 9.97
N LEU A 21 -0.29 9.85 9.86
CA LEU A 21 -0.43 8.95 8.72
C LEU A 21 -0.73 9.73 7.43
N THR A 22 -1.66 10.66 7.47
CA THR A 22 -1.96 11.53 6.30
C THR A 22 -0.78 12.40 5.90
N TRP A 23 -0.04 12.94 6.88
CA TRP A 23 1.22 13.64 6.62
C TRP A 23 2.24 12.72 5.95
N TYR A 24 2.38 11.47 6.43
CA TYR A 24 3.28 10.48 5.87
C TYR A 24 2.92 10.08 4.44
N ILE A 25 1.63 9.81 4.16
CA ILE A 25 1.14 9.53 2.80
C ILE A 25 1.43 10.70 1.87
N ARG A 26 1.17 11.93 2.32
CA ARG A 26 1.39 13.14 1.52
C ARG A 26 2.88 13.41 1.30
N TRP A 27 3.73 13.09 2.27
CA TRP A 27 5.18 13.12 2.11
C TRP A 27 5.67 12.05 1.13
N LEU A 28 5.15 10.84 1.24
CA LEU A 28 5.48 9.72 0.36
C LEU A 28 5.05 9.99 -1.08
N GLY A 29 3.86 10.57 -1.28
CA GLY A 29 3.35 10.95 -2.60
C GLY A 29 4.17 12.04 -3.30
N ARG A 30 5.05 12.76 -2.58
CA ARG A 30 6.02 13.70 -3.18
C ARG A 30 7.32 13.02 -3.60
N ARG A 31 7.54 11.75 -3.23
CA ARG A 31 8.74 11.00 -3.57
C ARG A 31 8.41 9.99 -4.67
N GLU A 32 9.04 10.13 -5.83
CA GLU A 32 9.04 9.06 -6.82
C GLU A 32 9.92 7.91 -6.32
N PRO A 33 9.55 6.63 -6.57
CA PRO A 33 8.43 6.17 -7.42
C PRO A 33 7.07 6.00 -6.69
N TYR A 34 6.98 6.30 -5.39
CA TYR A 34 5.76 6.08 -4.60
C TYR A 34 4.58 6.96 -5.04
N GLY A 35 4.87 8.21 -5.43
CA GLY A 35 3.89 9.15 -5.97
C GLY A 35 3.18 8.61 -7.21
N ALA A 36 3.94 8.12 -8.20
CA ALA A 36 3.39 7.50 -9.38
C ALA A 36 2.45 6.32 -9.06
N PHE A 37 2.86 5.42 -8.14
CA PHE A 37 2.00 4.28 -7.74
C PHE A 37 0.71 4.72 -7.04
N LEU A 38 0.77 5.68 -6.11
CA LEU A 38 -0.40 6.12 -5.35
C LEU A 38 -1.49 6.73 -6.25
N ARG A 39 -1.08 7.33 -7.37
CA ARG A 39 -1.96 7.92 -8.39
C ARG A 39 -2.60 6.89 -9.32
N LEU A 40 -2.17 5.62 -9.27
CA LEU A 40 -2.76 4.56 -10.07
C LEU A 40 -4.20 4.25 -9.63
N ASN A 41 -5.08 4.08 -10.61
CA ASN A 41 -6.43 3.56 -10.39
C ASN A 41 -6.39 2.09 -9.93
N THR A 42 -7.47 1.62 -9.32
CA THR A 42 -7.59 0.24 -8.81
C THR A 42 -7.21 -0.82 -9.85
N ARG A 43 -7.69 -0.68 -11.11
CA ARG A 43 -7.33 -1.62 -12.19
C ARG A 43 -5.83 -1.67 -12.46
N ARG A 44 -5.16 -0.51 -12.49
CA ARG A 44 -3.72 -0.40 -12.75
C ARG A 44 -2.89 -0.93 -11.59
N LYS A 45 -3.35 -0.74 -10.35
CA LYS A 45 -2.73 -1.37 -9.16
C LYS A 45 -2.76 -2.89 -9.26
N ILE A 46 -3.89 -3.46 -9.68
CA ILE A 46 -3.99 -4.92 -9.93
C ILE A 46 -3.01 -5.34 -11.02
N THR A 47 -2.90 -4.59 -12.12
CA THR A 47 -1.91 -4.85 -13.18
C THR A 47 -0.48 -4.82 -12.63
N PHE A 48 -0.11 -3.82 -11.83
CA PHE A 48 1.21 -3.74 -11.20
C PHE A 48 1.52 -4.99 -10.37
N PHE A 49 0.60 -5.43 -9.49
CA PHE A 49 0.80 -6.64 -8.70
C PHE A 49 0.89 -7.89 -9.58
N ARG A 50 0.12 -7.97 -10.66
CA ARG A 50 0.22 -9.06 -11.64
C ARG A 50 1.60 -9.09 -12.31
N LEU A 51 2.12 -7.95 -12.76
CA LEU A 51 3.45 -7.85 -13.35
C LEU A 51 4.53 -8.23 -12.33
N LEU A 52 4.43 -7.75 -11.10
CA LEU A 52 5.34 -8.07 -9.99
C LEU A 52 5.40 -9.59 -9.71
N LEU A 53 4.25 -10.24 -9.63
CA LEU A 53 4.16 -11.68 -9.32
C LEU A 53 4.64 -12.54 -10.50
N PHE A 54 4.20 -12.23 -11.71
CA PHE A 54 4.46 -13.01 -12.92
C PHE A 54 5.66 -12.49 -13.74
N ASP A 55 6.57 -11.75 -13.11
CA ASP A 55 7.82 -11.30 -13.74
C ASP A 55 8.63 -12.49 -14.27
N LYS A 56 8.70 -12.61 -15.61
CA LYS A 56 9.35 -13.71 -16.33
C LYS A 56 10.87 -13.58 -16.33
N GLU A 57 11.36 -12.36 -16.28
CA GLU A 57 12.80 -12.05 -16.36
C GLU A 57 13.52 -12.27 -15.02
N LYS A 58 12.80 -12.68 -13.97
CA LYS A 58 13.33 -12.91 -12.61
C LYS A 58 14.06 -11.69 -12.03
N ARG A 59 13.68 -10.49 -12.49
CA ARG A 59 14.17 -9.20 -12.00
C ARG A 59 13.64 -8.91 -10.59
N VAL A 60 12.48 -9.46 -10.25
CA VAL A 60 11.88 -9.36 -8.91
C VAL A 60 12.32 -10.53 -8.03
N PRO A 61 13.08 -10.29 -6.94
CA PRO A 61 13.42 -11.32 -5.97
C PRO A 61 12.19 -12.04 -5.40
N PHE A 62 12.29 -13.36 -5.23
CA PHE A 62 11.16 -14.20 -4.83
C PHE A 62 10.54 -13.80 -3.48
N TYR A 63 11.36 -13.37 -2.51
CA TYR A 63 10.85 -12.94 -1.20
C TYR A 63 9.93 -11.70 -1.28
N ILE A 64 10.10 -10.84 -2.27
CA ILE A 64 9.25 -9.65 -2.48
C ILE A 64 7.87 -10.07 -2.97
N LYS A 65 7.81 -11.13 -3.78
CA LYS A 65 6.54 -11.67 -4.32
C LYS A 65 5.62 -12.20 -3.22
N PHE A 66 6.16 -12.55 -2.05
CA PHE A 66 5.33 -12.95 -0.90
C PHE A 66 4.68 -11.80 -0.17
N ILE A 67 5.22 -10.58 -0.21
CA ILE A 67 4.66 -9.43 0.51
C ILE A 67 3.20 -9.15 0.10
N PRO A 68 2.83 -9.05 -1.19
CA PRO A 68 1.43 -8.83 -1.56
C PRO A 68 0.55 -10.04 -1.22
N VAL A 69 1.08 -11.27 -1.25
CA VAL A 69 0.34 -12.47 -0.85
C VAL A 69 0.04 -12.44 0.65
N ALA A 70 1.04 -12.11 1.47
CA ALA A 70 0.89 -11.94 2.90
C ALA A 70 -0.08 -10.81 3.25
N LEU A 71 -0.05 -9.70 2.50
CA LEU A 71 -1.02 -8.60 2.66
C LEU A 71 -2.45 -9.06 2.38
N VAL A 72 -2.68 -9.83 1.30
CA VAL A 72 -4.02 -10.36 1.00
C VAL A 72 -4.46 -11.33 2.09
N ILE A 73 -3.59 -12.20 2.57
CA ILE A 73 -3.90 -13.11 3.68
C ILE A 73 -4.28 -12.30 4.93
N TYR A 74 -3.49 -11.29 5.28
CA TYR A 74 -3.77 -10.40 6.42
C TYR A 74 -5.16 -9.78 6.31
N LEU A 75 -5.47 -9.12 5.19
CA LEU A 75 -6.75 -8.47 4.95
C LEU A 75 -7.93 -9.45 4.79
N SER A 76 -7.65 -10.74 4.53
CA SER A 76 -8.68 -11.78 4.37
C SER A 76 -8.95 -12.55 5.67
N VAL A 77 -8.12 -12.37 6.69
CA VAL A 77 -8.28 -13.05 7.97
C VAL A 77 -9.30 -12.25 8.81
N PRO A 78 -10.42 -12.86 9.23
CA PRO A 78 -11.48 -12.19 10.01
C PRO A 78 -11.10 -11.97 11.48
N PHE A 79 -9.81 -12.04 11.83
CA PHE A 79 -9.30 -11.73 13.16
C PHE A 79 -8.80 -10.29 13.17
N ASP A 80 -9.66 -9.37 13.59
CA ASP A 80 -9.22 -8.06 14.04
C ASP A 80 -8.37 -8.25 15.31
N ILE A 81 -7.05 -8.01 15.19
CA ILE A 81 -6.11 -8.04 16.33
C ILE A 81 -6.53 -7.00 17.40
N ILE A 82 -7.29 -5.98 16.98
CA ILE A 82 -7.88 -4.96 17.85
C ILE A 82 -9.40 -5.18 17.88
N PRO A 83 -9.98 -5.68 18.99
CA PRO A 83 -11.42 -5.91 19.05
C PRO A 83 -12.21 -4.62 18.76
N ASP A 84 -13.33 -4.76 18.04
CA ASP A 84 -14.22 -3.75 17.43
C ASP A 84 -14.77 -2.62 18.33
N PHE A 85 -14.22 -2.40 19.53
CA PHE A 85 -14.68 -1.37 20.47
C PHE A 85 -14.41 0.07 20.00
N VAL A 86 -13.55 0.28 19.00
CA VAL A 86 -13.25 1.60 18.43
C VAL A 86 -13.28 1.52 16.91
N PRO A 87 -14.42 1.84 16.26
CA PRO A 87 -14.63 1.72 14.81
C PRO A 87 -13.59 2.43 13.92
N VAL A 88 -12.82 3.37 14.47
CA VAL A 88 -11.82 4.16 13.74
C VAL A 88 -10.45 3.46 13.71
N LEU A 89 -10.15 2.57 14.67
CA LEU A 89 -8.83 1.95 14.80
C LEU A 89 -8.58 0.84 13.77
N GLY A 90 -9.59 0.01 13.47
CA GLY A 90 -9.46 -1.08 12.49
C GLY A 90 -9.09 -0.58 11.10
N TYR A 91 -9.79 0.44 10.59
CA TYR A 91 -9.47 1.03 9.28
C TYR A 91 -8.09 1.70 9.20
N LEU A 92 -7.62 2.24 10.33
CA LEU A 92 -6.33 2.92 10.37
C LEU A 92 -5.17 1.91 10.25
N ASP A 93 -5.34 0.74 10.87
CA ASP A 93 -4.38 -0.36 10.80
C ASP A 93 -4.27 -0.95 9.39
N ASP A 94 -5.42 -1.24 8.74
CA ASP A 94 -5.44 -1.74 7.36
C ASP A 94 -4.71 -0.80 6.39
N VAL A 95 -4.95 0.51 6.51
CA VAL A 95 -4.29 1.51 5.67
C VAL A 95 -2.80 1.57 5.98
N ALA A 96 -2.41 1.53 7.26
CA ALA A 96 -1.00 1.54 7.66
C ALA A 96 -0.25 0.31 7.13
N ILE A 97 -0.85 -0.87 7.22
CA ILE A 97 -0.26 -2.13 6.77
C ILE A 97 -0.17 -2.18 5.24
N ALA A 98 -1.21 -1.75 4.52
CA ALA A 98 -1.18 -1.66 3.07
C ALA A 98 -0.09 -0.68 2.58
N LEU A 99 0.04 0.48 3.24
CA LEU A 99 1.11 1.45 2.95
C LEU A 99 2.49 0.87 3.25
N LEU A 100 2.66 0.19 4.37
CA LEU A 100 3.92 -0.43 4.74
C LEU A 100 4.33 -1.50 3.73
N ALA A 101 3.39 -2.37 3.33
CA ALA A 101 3.61 -3.39 2.32
C ALA A 101 4.03 -2.77 0.98
N LEU A 102 3.36 -1.71 0.54
CA LEU A 102 3.75 -0.95 -0.65
C LEU A 102 5.18 -0.40 -0.52
N VAL A 103 5.49 0.24 0.60
CA VAL A 103 6.80 0.83 0.84
C VAL A 103 7.89 -0.25 0.82
N LEU A 104 7.63 -1.39 1.45
CA LEU A 104 8.56 -2.52 1.47
C LEU A 104 8.78 -3.09 0.07
N ILE A 105 7.72 -3.32 -0.71
CA ILE A 105 7.84 -3.83 -2.08
C ILE A 105 8.72 -2.90 -2.92
N ILE A 106 8.40 -1.61 -2.95
CA ILE A 106 9.13 -0.63 -3.76
C ILE A 106 10.57 -0.48 -3.29
N LYS A 107 10.81 -0.45 -1.97
CA LYS A 107 12.14 -0.27 -1.40
C LYS A 107 13.05 -1.48 -1.61
N LEU A 108 12.48 -2.70 -1.64
CA LEU A 108 13.23 -3.94 -1.81
C LEU A 108 13.46 -4.28 -3.28
N LEU A 109 12.65 -3.73 -4.19
CA LEU A 109 12.85 -3.91 -5.62
C LEU A 109 14.20 -3.31 -6.07
N PRO A 110 14.91 -3.97 -7.01
CA PRO A 110 16.12 -3.39 -7.60
C PRO A 110 15.86 -2.01 -8.23
N GLN A 111 16.89 -1.16 -8.22
CA GLN A 111 16.81 0.19 -8.78
C GLN A 111 16.34 0.15 -10.25
N GLY A 112 15.37 1.00 -10.59
CA GLY A 112 14.78 1.07 -11.94
C GLY A 112 13.58 0.13 -12.15
N VAL A 113 13.60 -1.09 -11.60
CA VAL A 113 12.53 -2.09 -11.80
C VAL A 113 11.19 -1.61 -11.23
N ALA A 114 11.19 -0.95 -10.07
CA ALA A 114 9.97 -0.42 -9.48
C ALA A 114 9.28 0.63 -10.37
N GLN A 115 10.07 1.53 -10.95
CA GLN A 115 9.59 2.58 -11.85
C GLN A 115 9.03 1.94 -13.14
N GLU A 116 9.79 1.03 -13.75
CA GLU A 116 9.39 0.33 -14.97
C GLU A 116 8.07 -0.45 -14.79
N LEU A 117 7.91 -1.19 -13.69
CA LEU A 117 6.66 -1.90 -13.39
C LEU A 117 5.47 -0.95 -13.21
N ILE A 118 5.70 0.23 -12.61
CA ILE A 118 4.67 1.26 -12.43
C ILE A 118 4.29 1.87 -13.78
N ASP A 119 5.27 2.18 -14.63
CA ASP A 119 5.06 2.79 -15.95
C ASP A 119 4.34 1.81 -16.91
N GLN A 120 4.74 0.53 -16.91
CA GLN A 120 4.03 -0.54 -17.62
C GLN A 120 2.60 -0.69 -17.12
N ALA A 121 2.38 -0.72 -15.80
CA ALA A 121 1.04 -0.79 -15.23
C ALA A 121 0.19 0.46 -15.50
N ALA A 122 0.83 1.61 -15.65
CA ALA A 122 0.19 2.87 -16.04
C ALA A 122 -0.19 2.90 -17.53
N GLY A 123 0.34 1.98 -18.34
CA GLY A 123 0.16 1.92 -19.80
C GLY A 123 1.02 2.94 -20.54
N VAL A 124 2.14 3.37 -19.95
CA VAL A 124 3.10 4.27 -20.60
C VAL A 124 3.86 3.54 -21.72
N ASP A 125 4.02 2.22 -21.59
CA ASP A 125 4.77 1.37 -22.54
C ASP A 125 3.90 0.59 -23.54
N GLU A 126 2.57 0.75 -23.57
CA GLU A 126 1.77 0.15 -24.65
C GLU A 126 1.98 0.98 -25.93
N PRO A 127 2.61 0.44 -27.00
CA PRO A 127 2.35 0.97 -28.32
C PRO A 127 0.85 0.80 -28.52
N ARG A 128 0.14 1.90 -28.85
CA ARG A 128 -1.27 1.82 -29.26
C ARG A 128 -1.42 0.61 -30.18
N PRO A 129 -2.39 -0.30 -29.96
CA PRO A 129 -2.72 -1.26 -30.98
C PRO A 129 -3.00 -0.43 -32.22
N SER A 130 -2.15 -0.54 -33.23
CA SER A 130 -2.42 -0.04 -34.56
C SER A 130 -3.76 -0.67 -34.92
N ALA A 131 -4.80 0.17 -34.93
CA ALA A 131 -6.11 -0.20 -35.42
C ALA A 131 -5.91 -0.62 -36.88
N GLU A 132 -5.81 -1.93 -37.09
CA GLU A 132 -5.98 -2.59 -38.39
C GLU A 132 -7.47 -2.81 -38.65
#